data_AF-A0A951VD08-F1
#
_entry.id   AF-A0A951VD08-F1
#
_cell.length_a   1.000
_cell.length_b   1.000
_cell.length_c   1.000
_cell.angle_alpha   90.00
_cell.angle_beta   90.00
_cell.angle_gamma   90.00
#
_symmetry.space_group_name_H-M   'P 1'
#
loop_
_entity.id
_entity.type
_entity.pdbx_description
1 polymer ?
#
loop_
_entity_poly.entity_id
_entity_poly.type
_entity_poly.pdbx_seq_one_letter_code
_entity_poly.pdbx_strand_id
1 'polypeptide(L)'
;MENEAKKTGKCPVMHGANTDTKSSVMSWWPNALNLNILHQHDSKTNPYGPDFNYRDEFKKLDLEAVKNDLKKLMTDSQEWWPAD
;
A
#
# COMPACT_ATOMS: atom_id res chain seq x y z
N MET A 1 -42.69 8.37 -10.09
CA MET A 1 -42.04 8.31 -8.76
C MET A 1 -40.55 8.25 -9.03
N GLU A 2 -39.87 9.33 -8.69
CA GLU A 2 -38.48 9.63 -8.99
C GLU A 2 -37.54 8.55 -8.41
N ASN A 3 -36.67 7.99 -9.26
CA ASN A 3 -35.50 7.27 -8.77
C ASN A 3 -34.40 8.30 -8.58
N GLU A 4 -34.20 8.72 -7.34
CA GLU A 4 -33.05 9.55 -6.97
C GLU A 4 -31.76 8.76 -7.21
N ALA A 5 -31.11 9.03 -8.34
CA ALA A 5 -29.74 8.64 -8.58
C ALA A 5 -28.85 9.45 -7.62
N LYS A 6 -28.60 8.88 -6.44
CA LYS A 6 -27.63 9.38 -5.44
C LYS A 6 -26.33 9.73 -6.17
N LYS A 7 -26.02 11.04 -6.28
CA LYS A 7 -24.79 11.53 -6.91
C LYS A 7 -23.59 11.05 -6.11
N THR A 8 -23.07 9.88 -6.45
CA THR A 8 -21.77 9.41 -5.99
C THR A 8 -20.74 10.40 -6.53
N GLY A 9 -19.94 11.00 -5.64
CA GLY A 9 -19.03 12.10 -5.96
C GLY A 9 -18.16 11.77 -7.18
N LYS A 10 -18.45 12.40 -8.32
CA LYS A 10 -17.58 12.36 -9.50
C LYS A 10 -16.65 13.57 -9.42
N CYS A 11 -15.38 13.36 -9.75
CA CYS A 11 -14.43 14.45 -9.92
C CYS A 11 -15.03 15.43 -10.96
N PRO A 12 -15.19 16.74 -10.63
CA PRO A 12 -15.89 17.70 -11.49
C PRO A 12 -15.13 17.98 -12.80
N VAL A 13 -13.87 17.58 -12.89
CA VAL A 13 -13.06 17.64 -14.10
C VAL A 13 -12.79 16.21 -14.59
N MET A 14 -13.39 15.87 -15.73
CA MET A 14 -13.23 14.56 -16.36
C MET A 14 -11.85 14.48 -17.01
N HIS A 15 -11.05 13.49 -16.60
CA HIS A 15 -9.78 13.14 -17.23
C HIS A 15 -9.89 11.69 -17.72
N GLY A 16 -9.53 11.44 -19.00
CA GLY A 16 -9.72 10.13 -19.65
C GLY A 16 -8.62 9.10 -19.39
N ALA A 17 -7.74 9.35 -18.42
CA ALA A 17 -6.63 8.46 -18.10
C ALA A 17 -7.09 7.29 -17.21
N ASN A 18 -6.44 6.12 -17.35
CA ASN A 18 -6.70 4.96 -16.50
C ASN A 18 -5.91 5.07 -15.19
N THR A 19 -6.42 5.87 -14.26
CA THR A 19 -5.75 6.21 -12.98
C THR A 19 -6.39 5.54 -11.76
N ASP A 20 -7.33 4.61 -11.98
CA ASP A 20 -7.98 3.85 -10.92
C ASP A 20 -8.01 2.34 -11.23
N THR A 21 -8.39 1.54 -10.24
CA THR A 21 -8.42 0.07 -10.37
C THR A 21 -9.77 -0.48 -10.83
N LYS A 22 -10.78 0.36 -11.04
CA LYS A 22 -12.15 -0.05 -11.37
C LYS A 22 -12.30 -0.41 -12.85
N SER A 23 -11.53 0.22 -13.73
CA SER A 23 -11.55 0.00 -15.18
C SER A 23 -10.66 -1.17 -15.64
N SER A 24 -10.64 -2.27 -14.89
CA SER A 24 -9.85 -3.46 -15.25
C SER A 24 -10.45 -4.19 -16.45
N VAL A 25 -9.59 -4.57 -17.39
CA VAL A 25 -9.96 -5.40 -18.56
C VAL A 25 -10.53 -6.75 -18.14
N MET A 26 -10.11 -7.29 -16.99
CA MET A 26 -10.61 -8.56 -16.46
C MET A 26 -12.11 -8.51 -16.09
N SER A 27 -12.69 -7.32 -15.91
CA SER A 27 -14.15 -7.20 -15.70
C SER A 27 -14.96 -7.66 -16.92
N TRP A 28 -14.40 -7.56 -18.13
CA TRP A 28 -15.03 -7.99 -19.38
C TRP A 28 -14.79 -9.48 -19.67
N TRP A 29 -13.65 -10.01 -19.24
CA TRP A 29 -13.25 -11.41 -19.43
C TRP A 29 -12.85 -12.07 -18.12
N PRO A 30 -13.82 -12.37 -17.23
CA PRO A 30 -13.53 -12.84 -15.87
C PRO A 30 -12.84 -14.21 -15.82
N ASN A 31 -12.92 -15.01 -16.89
CA ASN A 31 -12.30 -16.34 -16.99
C ASN A 31 -10.96 -16.33 -17.77
N ALA A 32 -10.43 -15.16 -18.13
CA ALA A 32 -9.12 -15.07 -18.77
C ALA A 32 -8.01 -15.48 -17.78
N LEU A 33 -6.91 -16.05 -18.31
CA LEU A 33 -5.77 -16.44 -17.48
C LEU A 33 -5.14 -15.21 -16.81
N ASN A 34 -5.04 -15.23 -15.48
CA ASN A 34 -4.44 -14.14 -14.73
C ASN A 34 -2.92 -14.25 -14.69
N LEU A 35 -2.23 -13.52 -15.55
CA LEU A 35 -0.76 -13.43 -15.57
C LEU A 35 -0.21 -12.42 -14.57
N ASN A 36 -1.04 -11.64 -13.88
CA ASN A 36 -0.58 -10.57 -12.99
C ASN A 36 0.23 -11.06 -11.80
N ILE A 37 0.00 -12.30 -11.37
CA ILE A 37 0.74 -12.92 -10.27
C ILE A 37 2.22 -13.14 -10.60
N LEU A 38 2.57 -13.25 -11.89
CA LEU A 38 3.93 -13.58 -12.32
C LEU A 38 4.84 -12.35 -12.41
N HIS A 39 4.28 -11.15 -12.31
CA HIS A 39 5.02 -9.89 -12.35
C HIS A 39 4.84 -9.06 -11.06
N GLN A 40 4.36 -9.69 -9.98
CA GLN A 40 4.35 -9.10 -8.65
C GLN A 40 5.79 -8.89 -8.13
N HIS A 41 5.98 -7.85 -7.33
CA HIS A 41 7.25 -7.53 -6.66
C HIS A 41 8.44 -7.29 -7.61
N ASP A 42 8.18 -6.81 -8.83
CA ASP A 42 9.23 -6.38 -9.75
C ASP A 42 9.94 -5.10 -9.24
N SER A 43 11.18 -4.94 -9.69
CA SER A 43 12.10 -3.81 -9.46
C SER A 43 11.46 -2.43 -9.60
N LYS A 44 10.54 -2.24 -10.56
CA LYS A 44 9.85 -0.95 -10.80
C LYS A 44 9.00 -0.48 -9.62
N THR A 45 8.56 -1.41 -8.77
CA THR A 45 7.76 -1.12 -7.56
C THR A 45 8.60 -1.12 -6.29
N ASN A 46 9.84 -1.61 -6.36
CA ASN A 46 10.74 -1.62 -5.22
C ASN A 46 11.34 -0.22 -5.03
N PRO A 47 11.10 0.46 -3.89
CA PRO A 47 11.65 1.79 -3.63
C PRO A 47 13.15 1.76 -3.30
N TYR A 48 13.70 0.58 -2.97
CA TYR A 48 15.13 0.42 -2.70
C TYR A 48 15.93 0.32 -4.00
N GLY A 49 17.21 0.72 -3.92
CA GLY A 49 18.14 0.58 -5.05
C GLY A 49 18.37 -0.89 -5.44
N PRO A 50 18.80 -1.16 -6.68
CA PRO A 50 18.98 -2.52 -7.20
C PRO A 50 20.00 -3.33 -6.38
N ASP A 51 20.96 -2.66 -5.74
CA ASP A 51 22.02 -3.28 -4.95
C ASP A 51 21.68 -3.39 -3.45
N PHE A 52 20.47 -2.99 -3.03
CA PHE A 52 20.07 -3.02 -1.64
C PHE A 52 19.87 -4.47 -1.14
N ASN A 53 20.56 -4.82 -0.06
CA ASN A 53 20.46 -6.12 0.57
C ASN A 53 19.99 -6.01 2.03
N TYR A 54 18.70 -6.25 2.26
CA TYR A 54 18.10 -6.20 3.59
C TYR A 54 18.81 -7.10 4.62
N ARG A 55 19.28 -8.29 4.21
CA ARG A 55 19.97 -9.22 5.11
C ARG A 55 21.27 -8.63 5.63
N ASP A 56 22.03 -7.94 4.77
CA ASP A 56 23.32 -7.38 5.16
C ASP A 56 23.15 -6.10 5.97
N GLU A 57 22.15 -5.28 5.66
CA GLU A 57 21.81 -4.12 6.49
C GLU A 57 21.28 -4.53 7.86
N PHE A 58 20.45 -5.57 7.94
CA PHE A 58 19.94 -6.07 9.22
C PHE A 58 21.05 -6.59 10.15
N LYS A 59 22.11 -7.19 9.60
CA LYS A 59 23.27 -7.63 10.42
C LYS A 59 24.03 -6.47 11.07
N LYS A 60 23.96 -5.26 10.50
CA LYS A 60 24.61 -4.05 11.02
C LYS A 60 23.76 -3.35 12.08
N LEU A 61 22.48 -3.70 12.19
CA LEU A 61 21.53 -3.08 13.08
C LEU A 61 21.89 -3.34 14.55
N ASP A 62 21.89 -2.30 15.38
CA ASP A 62 21.94 -2.45 16.83
C ASP A 62 20.59 -2.96 17.34
N LEU A 63 20.48 -4.28 17.43
CA LEU A 63 19.24 -4.94 17.82
C LEU A 63 18.88 -4.66 19.29
N GLU A 64 19.86 -4.43 20.16
CA GLU A 64 19.58 -4.16 21.58
C GLU A 64 19.05 -2.74 21.77
N ALA A 65 19.58 -1.75 21.04
CA ALA A 65 18.99 -0.41 21.00
C ALA A 65 17.53 -0.45 20.53
N VAL A 66 17.24 -1.14 19.42
CA VAL A 66 15.86 -1.26 18.89
C VAL A 66 14.92 -1.89 19.92
N LYS A 67 15.34 -2.96 20.59
CA LYS A 67 14.52 -3.60 21.64
C LYS A 67 14.26 -2.67 22.82
N ASN A 68 15.25 -1.89 23.23
CA ASN A 68 15.11 -0.96 24.34
C ASN A 68 14.17 0.19 23.98
N ASP A 69 14.29 0.74 22.77
CA ASP A 69 13.39 1.78 22.27
C ASP A 69 11.95 1.28 22.16
N LEU A 70 11.74 0.04 21.70
CA LEU A 70 10.42 -0.60 21.70
C LEU A 70 9.83 -0.72 23.11
N LYS A 71 10.62 -1.16 24.10
CA LYS A 71 10.16 -1.24 25.50
C LYS A 71 9.78 0.13 26.05
N LYS A 72 10.55 1.17 25.71
CA LYS A 72 10.24 2.54 26.12
C LYS A 72 8.93 3.02 25.49
N LEU A 73 8.75 2.78 24.19
CA LEU A 73 7.55 3.16 23.44
C LEU A 73 6.27 2.57 24.06
N MET A 74 6.33 1.36 24.61
CA MET A 74 5.17 0.73 25.27
C MET A 74 4.58 1.55 26.43
N THR A 75 5.36 2.45 27.03
CA THR A 75 4.93 3.31 28.15
C THR A 75 4.94 4.80 27.81
N ASP A 76 5.27 5.16 26.58
CA ASP A 76 5.35 6.54 26.10
C ASP A 76 4.06 6.90 25.37
N SER A 77 3.00 7.14 26.16
CA SER A 77 1.64 7.38 25.65
C SER A 77 1.58 8.62 24.77
N GLN A 78 0.88 8.50 23.64
CA GLN A 78 0.73 9.59 22.67
C GLN A 78 -0.65 10.20 22.79
N GLU A 79 -0.77 11.53 22.89
CA GLU A 79 -2.07 12.20 23.10
C GLU A 79 -3.11 11.92 22.01
N TRP A 80 -2.64 11.70 20.77
CA TRP A 80 -3.52 11.38 19.63
C TRP A 80 -4.03 9.93 19.64
N TRP A 81 -3.39 9.06 20.41
CA TRP A 81 -3.84 7.69 20.68
C TRP A 81 -3.32 7.24 22.05
N PRO A 82 -4.00 7.64 23.14
CA PRO A 82 -3.53 7.34 24.49
C PRO A 82 -3.47 5.84 24.72
N ALA A 83 -2.42 5.38 25.39
CA ALA A 83 -2.37 4.03 25.95
C ALA A 83 -3.48 3.86 27.00
N ASP A 84 -4.09 2.67 27.04
CA ASP A 84 -5.20 2.31 27.95
C ASP A 84 -4.88 2.51 29.44
#